data_AF-A0A0G3EGT1-F1
#
_entry.id   AF-A0A0G3EGT1-F1
#
_cell.length_a   1.000
_cell.length_b   1.000
_cell.length_c   1.000
_cell.angle_alpha   90.00
_cell.angle_beta   90.00
_cell.angle_gamma   90.00
#
_symmetry.space_group_name_H-M   'P 1'
#
loop_
_entity.id
_entity.type
_entity.pdbx_description
1 polymer ?
#
loop_
_entity_poly.entity_id
_entity_poly.type
_entity_poly.pdbx_seq_one_letter_code
_entity_poly.pdbx_strand_id
1 'polypeptide(L)'
;MAVLDGSRALHNSVLKHFPRARIQRCLVHKERNIKRCLSRRHHGSVSDVFKRLRSVEGEEAGREALADLERFLSRHSHKALESLHEAGEELITVHKLNAPSTLHTTLTNTNCIENPFRNTRAKIGRVKRWRAETDQAERWLAYSLLRAEKGFRRIKGYRQIPVLLKSLGWPSEAVEASLRSALGPPGHPASGGNGLHSTTPHPQAESEANCRTGTGQVNDKELHRNEDRDRQRVSTGFGTSPRIMFTPSCSLW
;
A
#
# COMPACT_ATOMS: atom_id res chain seq x y z
N MET A 1 -12.46 3.91 -8.42
CA MET A 1 -12.10 4.54 -7.13
C MET A 1 -10.64 4.95 -7.20
N ALA A 2 -10.26 6.05 -6.56
CA ALA A 2 -8.87 6.49 -6.41
C ALA A 2 -8.54 6.73 -4.94
N VAL A 3 -7.30 6.46 -4.52
CA VAL A 3 -6.79 6.81 -3.18
C VAL A 3 -5.72 7.87 -3.34
N LEU A 4 -5.92 9.05 -2.77
CA LEU A 4 -5.05 10.22 -2.97
C LEU A 4 -4.44 10.69 -1.63
N ASP A 5 -3.25 11.27 -1.69
CA ASP A 5 -2.55 11.84 -0.53
C ASP A 5 -3.16 13.16 -0.05
N GLY A 6 -3.73 13.91 -0.99
CA GLY A 6 -4.33 15.22 -0.76
C GLY A 6 -3.98 16.32 -1.73
N SER A 7 -3.23 16.00 -2.78
CA SER A 7 -3.00 16.97 -3.84
C SER A 7 -4.31 17.36 -4.52
N ARG A 8 -4.69 18.64 -4.37
CA ARG A 8 -5.85 19.23 -5.03
C ARG A 8 -5.75 19.16 -6.56
N ALA A 9 -4.54 19.24 -7.11
CA ALA A 9 -4.32 19.07 -8.54
C ALA A 9 -4.63 17.63 -9.00
N LEU A 10 -4.21 16.62 -8.23
CA LEU A 10 -4.54 15.22 -8.52
C LEU A 10 -6.03 14.95 -8.35
N HIS A 11 -6.65 15.48 -7.29
CA HIS A 11 -8.09 15.39 -7.07
C HIS A 11 -8.87 15.89 -8.29
N ASN A 12 -8.57 17.13 -8.74
CA ASN A 12 -9.24 17.74 -9.88
C ASN A 12 -8.96 16.98 -11.18
N SER A 13 -7.73 16.50 -11.39
CA SER A 13 -7.38 15.71 -12.57
C SER A 13 -8.13 14.37 -12.61
N VAL A 14 -8.26 13.69 -11.47
CA VAL A 14 -9.01 12.43 -11.38
C VAL A 14 -10.47 12.66 -11.71
N LEU A 15 -11.13 13.66 -11.13
CA LEU A 15 -12.53 13.92 -11.42
C LEU A 15 -12.78 14.45 -12.84
N LYS A 16 -11.82 15.16 -13.42
CA LYS A 16 -11.87 15.60 -14.82
C LYS A 16 -11.91 14.41 -15.79
N HIS A 17 -11.07 13.39 -15.57
CA HIS A 17 -10.98 12.23 -16.48
C HIS A 17 -11.91 11.09 -16.09
N PHE A 18 -12.26 10.99 -14.81
CA PHE A 18 -13.10 9.94 -14.24
C PHE A 18 -14.19 10.57 -13.34
N PRO A 19 -15.23 11.20 -13.90
CA PRO A 19 -16.25 11.92 -13.11
C PRO A 19 -17.00 11.06 -12.10
N ARG A 20 -17.09 9.75 -12.36
CA ARG A 20 -17.74 8.77 -11.47
C ARG A 20 -16.80 8.19 -10.41
N ALA A 21 -15.53 8.61 -10.38
CA ALA A 21 -14.56 8.08 -9.43
C ALA A 21 -14.92 8.48 -8.00
N ARG A 22 -15.04 7.48 -7.12
CA ARG A 22 -15.04 7.69 -5.68
C ARG A 22 -13.60 7.93 -5.22
N ILE A 23 -13.34 9.01 -4.50
CA ILE A 23 -12.02 9.39 -3.99
C ILE A 23 -11.97 9.08 -2.50
N GLN A 24 -10.97 8.30 -2.11
CA GLN A 24 -10.59 8.07 -0.73
C GLN A 24 -9.36 8.91 -0.42
N ARG A 25 -9.42 9.67 0.67
CA ARG A 25 -8.25 10.33 1.21
C ARG A 25 -7.40 9.32 1.96
N CYS A 26 -6.12 9.30 1.68
CA CYS A 26 -5.19 8.37 2.27
C CYS A 26 -5.07 8.59 3.79
N LEU A 27 -5.53 7.62 4.58
CA LEU A 27 -5.56 7.72 6.04
C LEU A 27 -4.18 7.89 6.68
N VAL A 28 -3.14 7.21 6.14
CA VAL A 28 -1.77 7.32 6.68
C VAL A 28 -1.15 8.69 6.40
N HIS A 29 -1.36 9.24 5.20
CA HIS A 29 -0.91 10.59 4.89
C HIS A 29 -1.67 11.61 5.73
N LYS A 30 -2.97 11.42 5.91
CA LYS A 30 -3.76 12.31 6.75
C LYS A 30 -3.32 12.27 8.20
N GLU A 31 -3.05 11.09 8.76
CA GLU A 31 -2.51 10.91 10.10
C GLU A 31 -1.18 11.69 10.27
N ARG A 32 -0.28 11.59 9.29
CA ARG A 32 0.99 12.33 9.30
C ARG A 32 0.78 13.85 9.27
N ASN A 33 -0.14 14.33 8.45
CA ASN A 33 -0.47 15.76 8.35
C ASN A 33 -1.09 16.30 9.65
N ILE A 34 -1.97 15.52 10.27
CA ILE A 34 -2.58 15.86 11.56
C ILE A 34 -1.54 15.87 12.68
N LYS A 35 -0.63 14.89 12.73
CA LYS A 35 0.46 14.87 13.73
C LYS A 35 1.36 16.10 13.66
N ARG A 36 1.58 16.68 12.48
CA ARG A 36 2.34 17.96 12.33
C ARG A 36 1.63 19.15 12.97
N CYS A 37 0.31 19.06 13.17
CA CYS A 37 -0.51 20.10 13.79
C CYS A 37 -0.79 19.83 15.28
N LEU A 38 -0.18 18.79 15.86
CA LEU A 38 -0.37 18.36 17.24
C LEU A 38 0.96 18.30 17.99
N SER A 39 0.89 18.58 19.29
CA SER A 39 2.02 18.32 20.20
C SER A 39 2.35 16.82 20.23
N ARG A 40 3.64 16.49 20.36
CA ARG A 40 4.14 15.11 20.37
C ARG A 40 3.48 14.21 21.42
N ARG A 41 3.08 14.78 22.57
CA ARG A 41 2.38 14.04 23.63
C ARG A 41 1.08 13.37 23.17
N HIS A 42 0.43 13.96 22.16
CA HIS A 42 -0.85 13.47 21.62
C HIS A 42 -0.68 12.53 20.42
N HIS A 43 0.56 12.29 19.97
CA HIS A 43 0.81 11.46 18.79
C HIS A 43 0.43 10.01 18.99
N GLY A 44 0.57 9.46 20.22
CA GLY A 44 0.10 8.12 20.55
C GLY A 44 -1.41 8.01 20.40
N SER A 45 -2.16 8.83 21.14
CA SER A 45 -3.63 8.83 21.14
C SER A 45 -4.22 9.03 19.74
N VAL A 46 -3.69 9.97 18.94
CA VAL A 46 -4.19 10.15 17.56
C VAL A 46 -3.87 8.94 16.67
N SER A 47 -2.74 8.26 16.89
CA SER A 47 -2.42 7.01 16.16
C SER A 47 -3.41 5.91 16.47
N ASP A 48 -3.84 5.80 17.73
CA ASP A 48 -4.80 4.78 18.16
C ASP A 48 -6.17 5.02 17.53
N VAL A 49 -6.62 6.27 17.47
CA VAL A 49 -7.87 6.63 16.78
C VAL A 49 -7.78 6.33 15.28
N PHE A 50 -6.67 6.69 14.62
CA PHE A 50 -6.45 6.33 13.21
C PHE A 50 -6.33 4.83 12.97
N LYS A 51 -5.78 4.08 13.94
CA LYS A 51 -5.73 2.62 13.89
C LYS A 51 -7.14 2.03 13.96
N ARG A 52 -8.00 2.55 14.85
CA ARG A 52 -9.42 2.17 14.90
C ARG A 52 -10.12 2.49 13.58
N LEU A 53 -9.99 3.72 13.07
CA LEU A 53 -10.60 4.13 11.80
C LEU A 53 -10.22 3.21 10.63
N ARG A 54 -8.97 2.73 10.58
CA ARG A 54 -8.49 1.79 9.55
C ARG A 54 -8.98 0.35 9.73
N SER A 55 -9.48 -0.01 10.91
CA SER A 55 -9.85 -1.38 11.28
C SER A 55 -11.36 -1.59 11.32
N VAL A 56 -12.15 -0.55 11.56
CA VAL A 56 -13.62 -0.64 11.55
C VAL A 56 -14.15 -0.81 10.13
N GLU A 57 -15.18 -1.63 9.99
CA GLU A 57 -15.81 -1.93 8.71
C GLU A 57 -17.27 -1.45 8.72
N GLY A 58 -17.77 -1.04 7.56
CA GLY A 58 -19.13 -0.52 7.40
C GLY A 58 -19.23 1.00 7.56
N GLU A 59 -20.23 1.59 6.90
CA GLU A 59 -20.46 3.05 6.91
C GLU A 59 -20.68 3.60 8.32
N GLU A 60 -21.55 2.96 9.11
CA GLU A 60 -21.91 3.41 10.45
C GLU A 60 -20.70 3.48 11.38
N ALA A 61 -19.96 2.37 11.50
CA ALA A 61 -18.75 2.31 12.31
C ALA A 61 -17.64 3.24 11.80
N GLY A 62 -17.55 3.45 10.48
CA GLY A 62 -16.65 4.42 9.87
C GLY A 62 -16.98 5.87 10.27
N ARG A 63 -18.27 6.24 10.22
CA ARG A 63 -18.75 7.57 10.65
C ARG A 63 -18.52 7.78 12.15
N GLU A 64 -18.79 6.77 12.97
CA GLU A 64 -18.53 6.82 14.41
C GLU A 64 -17.03 7.06 14.71
N ALA A 65 -16.14 6.28 14.07
CA ALA A 65 -14.70 6.45 14.24
C ALA A 65 -14.18 7.81 13.76
N LEU A 66 -14.77 8.36 12.68
CA LEU A 66 -14.46 9.71 12.20
C LEU A 66 -14.94 10.79 13.19
N ALA A 67 -16.13 10.64 13.76
CA ALA A 67 -16.66 11.56 14.77
C ALA A 67 -15.82 11.55 16.05
N ASP A 68 -15.31 10.39 16.46
CA ASP A 68 -14.40 10.29 17.61
C ASP A 68 -13.05 10.96 17.33
N LEU A 69 -12.54 10.86 16.10
CA LEU A 69 -11.34 11.61 15.68
C LEU A 69 -11.59 13.11 15.73
N GLU A 70 -12.74 13.57 15.24
CA GLU A 70 -13.12 14.98 15.30
C GLU A 70 -13.22 15.49 16.74
N ARG A 71 -13.92 14.76 17.63
CA ARG A 71 -14.04 15.07 19.06
C ARG A 71 -12.68 15.06 19.77
N PHE A 72 -11.77 14.20 19.34
CA PHE A 72 -10.40 14.22 19.84
C PHE A 72 -9.69 15.51 19.40
N LEU A 73 -9.71 15.85 18.11
CA LEU A 73 -8.95 16.99 17.60
C LEU A 73 -9.50 18.34 18.07
N SER A 74 -10.82 18.49 18.21
CA SER A 74 -11.45 19.73 18.68
C SER A 74 -10.97 20.19 20.06
N ARG A 75 -10.59 19.25 20.92
CA ARG A 75 -10.07 19.52 22.27
C ARG A 75 -8.57 19.86 22.29
N HIS A 76 -7.83 19.58 21.20
CA HIS A 76 -6.37 19.60 21.21
C HIS A 76 -5.73 20.57 20.23
N SER A 77 -6.34 20.84 19.07
CA SER A 77 -5.77 21.74 18.06
C SER A 77 -6.79 22.16 17.01
N HIS A 78 -7.06 23.46 16.91
CA HIS A 78 -7.89 24.06 15.86
C HIS A 78 -7.35 23.73 14.46
N LYS A 79 -6.04 23.88 14.26
CA LYS A 79 -5.39 23.61 12.97
C LYS A 79 -5.49 22.14 12.55
N ALA A 80 -5.41 21.22 13.52
CA ALA A 80 -5.58 19.80 13.23
C ALA A 80 -7.03 19.47 12.85
N LEU A 81 -8.00 20.14 13.49
CA LEU A 81 -9.42 20.03 13.18
C LEU A 81 -9.74 20.58 11.78
N GLU A 82 -9.26 21.78 11.44
CA GLU A 82 -9.37 22.32 10.08
C GLU A 82 -8.78 21.39 9.03
N SER A 83 -7.62 20.79 9.34
CA SER A 83 -7.05 19.76 8.48
C SER A 83 -8.02 18.60 8.33
N LEU A 84 -8.57 18.02 9.40
CA LEU A 84 -9.54 16.93 9.29
C LEU A 84 -10.72 17.30 8.39
N HIS A 85 -11.31 18.48 8.60
CA HIS A 85 -12.45 18.99 7.83
C HIS A 85 -12.15 19.16 6.34
N GLU A 86 -10.93 19.56 5.99
CA GLU A 86 -10.49 19.61 4.58
C GLU A 86 -10.59 18.26 3.86
N ALA A 87 -10.41 17.14 4.56
CA ALA A 87 -10.58 15.82 3.97
C ALA A 87 -12.01 15.31 4.05
N GLY A 88 -12.75 15.64 5.12
CA GLY A 88 -14.17 15.30 5.29
C GLY A 88 -14.48 13.82 5.05
N GLU A 89 -15.55 13.56 4.30
CA GLU A 89 -16.02 12.20 4.02
C GLU A 89 -15.09 11.37 3.11
N GLU A 90 -14.10 11.99 2.46
CA GLU A 90 -13.11 11.24 1.69
C GLU A 90 -12.32 10.26 2.59
N LEU A 91 -12.25 10.51 3.90
CA LEU A 91 -11.60 9.61 4.86
C LEU A 91 -12.34 8.29 5.08
N ILE A 92 -13.64 8.24 4.80
CA ILE A 92 -14.50 7.07 5.04
C ILE A 92 -15.13 6.51 3.76
N THR A 93 -14.58 6.87 2.59
CA THR A 93 -15.14 6.43 1.30
C THR A 93 -15.11 4.90 1.14
N VAL A 94 -14.06 4.23 1.62
CA VAL A 94 -13.98 2.75 1.63
C VAL A 94 -15.06 2.15 2.52
N HIS A 95 -15.34 2.76 3.68
CA HIS A 95 -16.38 2.35 4.62
C HIS A 95 -17.77 2.48 4.00
N LYS A 96 -18.06 3.61 3.35
CA LYS A 96 -19.31 3.87 2.62
C LYS A 96 -19.56 2.88 1.47
N LEU A 97 -18.50 2.34 0.89
CA LEU A 97 -18.60 1.34 -0.18
C LEU A 97 -18.87 -0.08 0.36
N ASN A 98 -18.87 -0.27 1.68
CA ASN A 98 -18.95 -1.58 2.33
C ASN A 98 -17.98 -2.59 1.70
N ALA A 99 -16.74 -2.15 1.50
CA ALA A 99 -15.72 -2.99 0.89
C ALA A 99 -15.45 -4.23 1.77
N PRO A 100 -15.34 -5.44 1.18
CA PRO A 100 -15.05 -6.66 1.93
C PRO A 100 -13.79 -6.57 2.80
N SER A 101 -13.81 -7.20 3.98
CA SER A 101 -12.78 -7.10 5.04
C SER A 101 -11.33 -7.23 4.57
N THR A 102 -11.05 -8.20 3.69
CA THR A 102 -9.68 -8.42 3.21
C THR A 102 -9.18 -7.33 2.27
N LEU A 103 -10.08 -6.73 1.47
CA LEU A 103 -9.77 -5.56 0.65
C LEU A 103 -9.73 -4.29 1.48
N HIS A 104 -10.59 -4.17 2.49
CA HIS A 104 -10.62 -3.04 3.41
C HIS A 104 -9.23 -2.75 3.98
N THR A 105 -8.58 -3.78 4.55
CA THR A 105 -7.22 -3.68 5.11
C THR A 105 -6.19 -3.18 4.09
N THR A 106 -6.35 -3.56 2.81
CA THR A 106 -5.41 -3.12 1.76
C THR A 106 -5.69 -1.69 1.32
N LEU A 107 -6.96 -1.30 1.20
CA LEU A 107 -7.38 0.01 0.71
C LEU A 107 -7.21 1.12 1.76
N THR A 108 -7.24 0.79 3.06
CA THR A 108 -7.03 1.76 4.15
C THR A 108 -5.56 1.89 4.57
N ASN A 109 -4.67 1.10 3.98
CA ASN A 109 -3.22 1.14 4.20
C ASN A 109 -2.50 1.80 3.01
N THR A 110 -1.28 2.31 3.23
CA THR A 110 -0.39 2.86 2.21
C THR A 110 0.77 1.98 1.82
N ASN A 111 0.86 0.76 2.33
CA ASN A 111 1.97 -0.15 2.00
C ASN A 111 2.18 -0.32 0.48
N CYS A 112 1.10 -0.30 -0.31
CA CYS A 112 1.15 -0.39 -1.77
C CYS A 112 1.90 0.77 -2.44
N ILE A 113 1.93 1.96 -1.83
CA ILE A 113 2.62 3.14 -2.37
C ILE A 113 3.91 3.46 -1.60
N GLU A 114 3.89 3.37 -0.27
CA GLU A 114 5.03 3.76 0.57
C GLU A 114 6.19 2.79 0.42
N ASN A 115 5.94 1.48 0.28
CA ASN A 115 7.02 0.51 0.14
C ASN A 115 7.77 0.66 -1.20
N PRO A 116 7.12 0.77 -2.37
CA PRO A 116 7.81 1.06 -3.62
C PRO A 116 8.57 2.39 -3.58
N PHE A 117 7.98 3.47 -3.08
CA PHE A 117 8.67 4.78 -3.03
C PHE A 117 9.78 4.86 -1.97
N ARG A 118 9.66 4.16 -0.83
CA ARG A 118 10.77 3.95 0.10
C ARG A 118 11.93 3.24 -0.60
N ASN A 119 11.63 2.18 -1.33
CA ASN A 119 12.62 1.47 -2.12
C ASN A 119 13.26 2.39 -3.16
N THR A 120 12.48 3.13 -3.93
CA THR A 120 12.96 4.08 -4.92
C THR A 120 13.90 5.13 -4.31
N ARG A 121 13.48 5.79 -3.22
CA ARG A 121 14.30 6.76 -2.47
C ARG A 121 15.66 6.20 -2.07
N ALA A 122 15.70 4.96 -1.60
CA ALA A 122 16.97 4.32 -1.24
C ALA A 122 17.91 4.11 -2.44
N LYS A 123 17.39 3.87 -3.66
CA LYS A 123 18.22 3.70 -4.86
C LYS A 123 18.70 5.05 -5.38
N ILE A 124 17.78 5.99 -5.61
CA ILE A 124 18.12 7.32 -6.14
C ILE A 124 18.99 8.13 -5.18
N GLY A 125 18.87 7.92 -3.86
CA GLY A 125 19.70 8.60 -2.85
C GLY A 125 21.20 8.24 -2.92
N ARG A 126 21.57 7.19 -3.67
CA ARG A 126 22.97 6.84 -3.96
C ARG A 126 23.57 7.67 -5.09
N VAL A 127 22.74 8.26 -5.96
CA VAL A 127 23.18 9.13 -7.04
C VAL A 127 23.57 10.48 -6.44
N LYS A 128 24.85 10.85 -6.55
CA LYS A 128 25.37 12.10 -5.97
C LYS A 128 25.52 13.23 -6.99
N ARG A 129 25.60 12.90 -8.28
CA ARG A 129 25.76 13.86 -9.38
C ARG A 129 24.57 13.77 -10.33
N TRP A 130 23.70 14.77 -10.25
CA TRP A 130 22.54 14.94 -11.12
C TRP A 130 22.85 15.93 -12.23
N ARG A 131 22.37 15.63 -13.43
CA ARG A 131 22.49 16.47 -14.64
C ARG A 131 21.09 16.87 -15.09
N ALA A 132 20.68 18.08 -14.73
CA ALA A 132 19.33 18.60 -15.00
C ALA A 132 19.06 18.76 -16.50
N GLU A 133 20.12 18.92 -17.28
CA GLU A 133 20.12 19.01 -18.74
C GLU A 133 19.91 17.67 -19.46
N THR A 134 19.76 16.57 -18.71
CA THR A 134 19.61 15.21 -19.27
C THR A 134 18.38 14.51 -18.71
N ASP A 135 17.99 13.40 -19.34
CA ASP A 135 16.95 12.48 -18.89
C ASP A 135 17.41 11.55 -17.72
N GLN A 136 18.55 11.83 -17.11
CA GLN A 136 19.14 11.01 -16.03
C GLN A 136 18.14 10.79 -14.88
N ALA A 137 17.38 11.82 -14.48
CA ALA A 137 16.38 11.73 -13.42
C ALA A 137 15.29 10.71 -13.74
N GLU A 138 14.75 10.77 -14.95
CA GLU A 138 13.69 9.88 -15.43
C GLU A 138 14.19 8.44 -15.54
N ARG A 139 15.40 8.24 -16.08
CA ARG A 139 16.02 6.90 -16.18
C ARG A 139 16.25 6.27 -14.81
N TRP A 140 16.74 7.04 -13.83
CA TRP A 140 16.94 6.53 -12.46
C TRP A 140 15.61 6.23 -11.76
N LEU A 141 14.59 7.06 -11.98
CA LEU A 141 13.25 6.80 -11.47
C LEU A 141 12.67 5.51 -12.07
N ALA A 142 12.71 5.38 -13.40
CA ALA A 142 12.26 4.20 -14.13
C ALA A 142 12.99 2.93 -13.66
N TYR A 143 14.32 2.95 -13.63
CA TYR A 143 15.14 1.85 -13.10
C TYR A 143 14.74 1.46 -11.67
N SER A 144 14.58 2.46 -10.79
CA SER A 144 14.25 2.22 -9.39
C SER A 144 12.86 1.62 -9.20
N LEU A 145 11.88 2.06 -10.00
CA LEU A 145 10.52 1.51 -10.00
C LEU A 145 10.49 0.09 -10.56
N LEU A 146 11.16 -0.18 -11.69
CA LEU A 146 11.32 -1.54 -12.24
C LEU A 146 11.98 -2.48 -11.22
N ARG A 147 12.93 -1.97 -10.43
CA ARG A 147 13.55 -2.77 -9.37
C ARG A 147 12.61 -3.04 -8.21
N ALA A 148 11.75 -2.09 -7.87
CA ALA A 148 10.73 -2.24 -6.82
C ALA A 148 9.60 -3.19 -7.23
N GLU A 149 9.21 -3.14 -8.50
CA GLU A 149 8.18 -4.00 -9.11
C GLU A 149 8.46 -5.49 -8.93
N LYS A 150 9.74 -5.91 -9.03
CA LYS A 150 10.15 -7.31 -8.79
C LYS A 150 9.75 -7.85 -7.40
N GLY A 151 9.46 -6.97 -6.44
CA GLY A 151 9.00 -7.35 -5.10
C GLY A 151 7.49 -7.27 -4.91
N PHE A 152 6.71 -6.97 -5.95
CA PHE A 152 5.27 -6.80 -5.84
C PHE A 152 4.60 -8.14 -5.60
N ARG A 153 3.56 -8.10 -4.76
CA ARG A 153 2.74 -9.26 -4.42
C ARG A 153 1.32 -8.96 -4.86
N ARG A 154 0.58 -10.03 -5.15
CA ARG A 154 -0.86 -9.92 -5.42
C ARG A 154 -1.56 -9.25 -4.23
N ILE A 155 -2.51 -8.37 -4.52
CA ILE A 155 -3.33 -7.69 -3.52
C ILE A 155 -4.04 -8.75 -2.65
N LYS A 156 -3.97 -8.57 -1.32
CA LYS A 156 -4.75 -9.40 -0.40
C LYS A 156 -6.24 -9.14 -0.65
N GLY A 157 -7.01 -10.21 -0.80
CA GLY A 157 -8.43 -10.07 -1.14
C GLY A 157 -8.73 -9.81 -2.61
N TYR A 158 -7.77 -9.95 -3.54
CA TYR A 158 -8.00 -9.68 -4.98
C TYR A 158 -9.23 -10.40 -5.58
N ARG A 159 -9.59 -11.59 -5.07
CA ARG A 159 -10.79 -12.33 -5.49
C ARG A 159 -12.09 -11.61 -5.18
N GLN A 160 -12.07 -10.67 -4.24
CA GLN A 160 -13.22 -9.87 -3.82
C GLN A 160 -13.34 -8.55 -4.59
N ILE A 161 -12.40 -8.24 -5.52
CA ILE A 161 -12.45 -7.05 -6.37
C ILE A 161 -13.79 -6.94 -7.13
N PRO A 162 -14.38 -8.03 -7.68
CA PRO A 162 -15.68 -7.94 -8.34
C PRO A 162 -16.79 -7.39 -7.43
N VAL A 163 -16.77 -7.70 -6.12
CA VAL A 163 -17.74 -7.16 -5.15
C VAL A 163 -17.58 -5.64 -5.02
N LEU A 164 -16.34 -5.17 -4.90
CA LEU A 164 -16.04 -3.74 -4.86
C LEU A 164 -16.47 -3.02 -6.16
N LEU A 165 -16.24 -3.64 -7.32
CA LEU A 165 -16.65 -3.08 -8.61
C LEU A 165 -18.18 -2.94 -8.71
N LYS A 166 -18.93 -3.92 -8.19
CA LYS A 166 -20.39 -3.84 -8.06
C LYS A 166 -20.82 -2.67 -7.16
N SER A 167 -20.20 -2.50 -5.98
CA SER A 167 -20.49 -1.36 -5.08
C SER A 167 -20.16 0.00 -5.72
N LEU A 168 -19.19 0.04 -6.65
CA LEU A 168 -18.87 1.24 -7.43
C LEU A 168 -19.86 1.49 -8.59
N GLY A 169 -20.83 0.59 -8.79
CA GLY A 169 -21.80 0.66 -9.88
C GLY A 169 -21.14 0.46 -11.24
N TRP A 170 -20.12 -0.40 -11.32
CA TRP A 170 -19.44 -0.72 -12.58
C TRP A 170 -20.24 -1.78 -13.36
N PRO A 171 -20.91 -1.44 -14.47
CA PRO A 171 -21.70 -2.39 -15.23
C PRO A 171 -20.76 -3.20 -16.12
N SER A 172 -20.53 -4.46 -15.79
CA SER A 172 -19.78 -5.36 -16.67
C SER A 172 -20.23 -6.79 -16.49
N GLU A 173 -20.57 -7.45 -17.59
CA GLU A 173 -20.85 -8.89 -17.60
C GLU A 173 -19.67 -9.71 -17.06
N ALA A 174 -18.43 -9.23 -17.27
CA ALA A 174 -17.24 -9.85 -16.70
C ALA A 174 -17.19 -9.77 -15.18
N VAL A 175 -17.70 -8.68 -14.58
CA VAL A 175 -17.83 -8.55 -13.12
C VAL A 175 -18.87 -9.54 -12.59
N GLU A 176 -20.02 -9.63 -13.24
CA GLU A 176 -21.09 -10.57 -12.86
C GLU A 176 -20.68 -12.05 -13.06
N ALA A 177 -19.94 -12.37 -14.13
CA ALA A 177 -19.35 -13.68 -14.33
C ALA A 177 -18.30 -14.02 -13.25
N SER A 178 -17.43 -13.06 -12.91
CA SER A 178 -16.43 -13.23 -11.85
C SER A 178 -17.07 -13.42 -10.48
N LEU A 179 -18.16 -12.70 -10.17
CA LEU A 179 -18.92 -12.86 -8.93
C LEU A 179 -19.52 -14.27 -8.81
N ARG A 180 -20.14 -14.77 -9.90
CA ARG A 180 -20.69 -16.14 -9.95
C ARG A 180 -19.61 -17.21 -9.71
N SER A 181 -18.43 -17.02 -10.30
CA SER A 181 -17.30 -17.94 -10.11
C SER A 181 -16.70 -17.87 -8.69
N ALA A 182 -16.64 -16.67 -8.09
CA ALA A 182 -16.03 -16.45 -6.78
C ALA A 182 -16.92 -16.85 -5.60
N LEU A 183 -18.25 -16.89 -5.78
CA LEU A 183 -19.24 -17.19 -4.73
C LEU A 183 -19.92 -18.57 -4.88
N GLY A 184 -19.44 -19.43 -5.78
CA GLY A 184 -19.96 -20.80 -5.92
C GLY A 184 -19.85 -21.59 -4.60
N PRO A 185 -20.80 -22.50 -4.30
CA PRO A 185 -20.81 -23.23 -3.03
C PRO A 185 -19.53 -24.05 -2.87
N PRO A 186 -19.03 -24.26 -1.62
CA PRO A 186 -17.92 -25.16 -1.39
C PRO A 186 -18.31 -26.54 -1.92
N GLY A 187 -17.63 -26.99 -2.98
CA GLY A 187 -17.93 -28.28 -3.61
C GLY A 187 -17.86 -29.37 -2.55
N HIS A 188 -19.00 -30.00 -2.29
CA HIS A 188 -19.00 -31.32 -1.67
C HIS A 188 -18.21 -32.26 -2.59
N PRO A 189 -17.26 -33.06 -2.07
CA PRO A 189 -16.58 -34.06 -2.89
C PRO A 189 -17.65 -35.04 -3.39
N ALA A 190 -17.67 -35.25 -4.71
CA ALA A 190 -18.57 -36.19 -5.36
C ALA A 190 -18.42 -37.59 -4.73
N SER A 191 -19.52 -38.09 -4.19
CA SER A 191 -19.70 -39.49 -3.81
C SER A 191 -20.21 -40.27 -5.01
N GLY A 192 -19.58 -41.41 -5.31
CA GLY A 192 -20.03 -42.44 -6.28
C GLY A 192 -19.12 -42.57 -7.51
N GLY A 193 -18.55 -43.73 -7.85
CA GLY A 193 -18.84 -45.07 -7.37
C GLY A 193 -17.78 -46.11 -7.77
N ASN A 194 -17.89 -47.26 -7.13
CA ASN A 194 -17.12 -48.49 -7.37
C ASN A 194 -17.36 -49.07 -8.77
N GLY A 195 -16.33 -49.64 -9.38
CA GLY A 195 -16.47 -50.43 -10.61
C GLY A 195 -15.17 -50.95 -11.25
N LEU A 196 -14.67 -52.05 -10.70
CA LEU A 196 -13.95 -53.18 -11.34
C LEU A 196 -12.56 -53.04 -11.99
N HIS A 197 -11.72 -53.98 -11.55
CA HIS A 197 -10.43 -54.45 -12.04
C HIS A 197 -10.34 -54.72 -13.55
N SER A 198 -9.16 -54.42 -14.12
CA SER A 198 -8.45 -55.39 -14.99
C SER A 198 -6.93 -55.11 -14.98
N THR A 199 -6.18 -56.18 -15.21
CA THR A 199 -4.79 -56.45 -14.88
C THR A 199 -3.76 -55.95 -15.92
N THR A 200 -2.55 -55.71 -15.41
CA THR A 200 -1.22 -55.34 -15.99
C THR A 200 -0.78 -56.15 -17.24
N PRO A 201 0.28 -55.76 -18.02
CA PRO A 201 1.66 -55.57 -17.52
C PRO A 201 2.50 -54.41 -18.11
N HIS A 202 3.52 -54.09 -17.31
CA HIS A 202 4.70 -53.25 -17.54
C HIS A 202 5.51 -53.61 -18.81
N PRO A 203 6.32 -52.67 -19.33
CA PRO A 203 7.74 -52.97 -19.53
C PRO A 203 8.68 -51.88 -18.97
N GLN A 204 9.93 -52.30 -18.77
CA GLN A 204 11.09 -51.61 -18.16
C GLN A 204 11.68 -50.54 -19.11
N ALA A 205 12.02 -49.33 -18.64
CA ALA A 205 13.31 -48.84 -18.11
C ALA A 205 14.35 -48.43 -19.19
N GLU A 206 14.99 -47.26 -18.93
CA GLU A 206 16.20 -46.61 -19.50
C GLU A 206 15.88 -45.17 -19.99
N SER A 207 16.60 -44.08 -19.69
CA SER A 207 17.78 -43.80 -18.87
C SER A 207 17.93 -42.27 -18.67
N GLU A 208 18.26 -41.86 -17.44
CA GLU A 208 19.15 -40.77 -16.98
C GLU A 208 19.27 -39.40 -17.72
N ALA A 209 18.99 -38.30 -16.98
CA ALA A 209 19.72 -37.02 -17.08
C ALA A 209 19.63 -36.19 -15.77
N ASN A 210 20.53 -36.51 -14.85
CA ASN A 210 21.22 -35.72 -13.82
C ASN A 210 20.78 -34.25 -13.52
N CYS A 211 20.17 -34.03 -12.35
CA CYS A 211 20.15 -32.74 -11.65
C CYS A 211 21.36 -32.63 -10.70
N ARG A 212 22.29 -31.71 -10.98
CA ARG A 212 23.33 -31.32 -10.01
C ARG A 212 22.81 -30.24 -9.06
N THR A 213 22.71 -30.61 -7.80
CA THR A 213 22.64 -29.74 -6.62
C THR A 213 23.94 -28.95 -6.43
N GLY A 214 23.83 -27.64 -6.26
CA GLY A 214 24.89 -26.76 -5.75
C GLY A 214 24.39 -26.03 -4.51
N THR A 215 24.67 -26.59 -3.34
CA THR A 215 24.49 -25.95 -2.03
C THR A 215 25.58 -24.90 -1.82
N GLY A 216 25.22 -23.62 -1.86
CA GLY A 216 26.06 -22.51 -1.38
C GLY A 216 25.52 -21.99 -0.06
N GLN A 217 26.13 -22.43 1.05
CA GLN A 217 25.93 -21.83 2.37
C GLN A 217 26.53 -20.42 2.38
N VAL A 218 25.70 -19.40 2.62
CA VAL A 218 26.17 -18.03 2.89
C VAL A 218 26.49 -17.95 4.38
N ASN A 219 27.75 -17.66 4.73
CA ASN A 219 28.21 -17.56 6.11
C ASN A 219 27.67 -16.28 6.78
N ASP A 220 26.88 -16.46 7.85
CA ASP A 220 26.28 -15.37 8.68
C ASP A 220 27.30 -14.40 9.32
N LYS A 221 28.60 -14.72 9.30
CA LYS A 221 29.65 -13.83 9.82
C LYS A 221 29.93 -12.61 8.93
N GLU A 222 29.55 -12.64 7.66
CA GLU A 222 29.84 -11.56 6.71
C GLU A 222 28.78 -10.44 6.74
N LEU A 223 27.56 -10.72 7.22
CA LEU A 223 26.51 -9.71 7.37
C LEU A 223 26.80 -8.73 8.52
N HIS A 224 27.22 -9.22 9.68
CA HIS A 224 27.45 -8.36 10.85
C HIS A 224 28.69 -7.47 10.73
N ARG A 225 29.71 -7.89 9.97
CA ARG A 225 30.90 -7.05 9.72
C ARG A 225 30.59 -5.81 8.87
N ASN A 226 29.54 -5.84 8.06
CA ASN A 226 29.12 -4.71 7.23
C ASN A 226 28.27 -3.68 8.00
N GLU A 227 27.52 -4.11 9.02
CA GLU A 227 26.72 -3.21 9.87
C GLU A 227 27.57 -2.33 10.79
N ASP A 228 28.69 -2.85 11.31
CA ASP A 228 29.58 -2.08 12.19
C ASP A 228 30.42 -1.04 11.43
N ARG A 229 30.76 -1.29 10.16
CA ARG A 229 31.43 -0.30 9.29
C ARG A 229 30.53 0.90 8.98
N ASP A 230 29.23 0.67 8.78
CA ASP A 230 28.28 1.75 8.48
C ASP A 230 27.97 2.62 9.72
N ARG A 231 28.12 2.09 10.94
CA ARG A 231 28.01 2.90 12.17
C ARG A 231 29.21 3.82 12.41
N GLN A 232 30.43 3.37 12.11
CA GLN A 232 31.64 4.18 12.31
C GLN A 232 31.84 5.29 11.26
N ARG A 233 31.19 5.22 10.10
CA ARG A 233 31.33 6.25 9.06
C ARG A 233 30.44 7.47 9.26
N VAL A 234 29.47 7.41 10.17
CA VAL A 234 28.55 8.53 10.47
C VAL A 234 29.17 9.53 11.46
N SER A 235 30.23 9.17 12.19
CA SER A 235 30.82 10.02 13.24
C SER A 235 31.93 10.97 12.80
N THR A 236 32.43 10.91 11.56
CA THR A 236 33.54 11.77 11.10
C THR A 236 33.27 12.31 9.70
N GLY A 237 32.77 13.55 9.62
CA GLY A 237 32.57 14.24 8.35
C GLY A 237 31.76 15.52 8.44
N PHE A 238 32.13 16.45 9.32
CA PHE A 238 31.68 17.84 9.22
C PHE A 238 32.42 18.48 8.03
N GLY A 239 31.70 18.74 6.95
CA GLY A 239 32.16 19.51 5.80
C GLY A 239 31.02 20.39 5.32
N THR A 240 31.14 21.69 5.57
CA THR A 240 30.19 22.74 5.23
C THR A 240 30.00 22.85 3.72
N SER A 241 28.75 22.76 3.26
CA SER A 241 28.31 23.19 1.93
C SER A 241 26.91 23.81 2.02
N PRO A 242 26.56 24.74 1.10
CA PRO A 242 25.65 25.84 1.39
C PRO A 242 24.21 25.39 1.60
N ARG A 243 23.59 25.89 2.67
CA ARG A 243 22.17 25.74 2.95
C ARG A 243 21.35 26.46 1.88
N ILE A 244 20.69 25.70 1.02
CA ILE A 244 19.48 26.20 0.35
C ILE A 244 18.44 26.34 1.45
N MET A 245 18.17 27.58 1.87
CA MET A 245 17.10 27.89 2.81
C MET A 245 15.75 27.64 2.12
N PHE A 246 15.18 26.47 2.33
CA PHE A 246 13.73 26.28 2.21
C PHE A 246 13.09 26.78 3.50
N THR A 247 12.46 27.95 3.44
CA THR A 247 11.52 28.40 4.46
C THR A 247 10.32 27.43 4.46
N PRO A 248 9.87 26.91 5.62
CA PRO A 248 8.69 26.07 5.67
C PRO A 248 7.47 26.98 5.66
N SER A 249 6.99 27.36 4.47
CA SER A 249 5.62 27.82 4.33
C SER A 249 4.70 26.60 4.48
N CYS A 250 3.80 26.68 5.47
CA CYS A 250 2.83 25.65 5.78
C CYS A 250 1.69 25.71 4.77
N SER A 251 1.99 25.43 3.51
CA SER A 251 1.04 25.36 2.40
C SER A 251 1.70 24.54 1.30
N LEU A 252 1.00 23.49 0.87
CA LEU A 252 1.42 22.40 -0.02
C LEU A 252 2.14 21.23 0.67
N TRP A 253 1.66 20.02 0.31
CA TRP A 253 1.99 18.65 0.74
C TRP A 253 1.21 18.09 1.94
#